data_AF-A0A1B4PZ65-F1
#
_entry.id   AF-A0A1B4PZ65-F1
#
_cell.length_a   1.000
_cell.length_b   1.000
_cell.length_c   1.000
_cell.angle_alpha   90.00
_cell.angle_beta   90.00
_cell.angle_gamma   90.00
#
_symmetry.space_group_name_H-M   'P 1'
#
loop_
_entity.id
_entity.type
_entity.pdbx_description
1 polymer ?
#
loop_
_entity_poly.entity_id
_entity_poly.type
_entity_poly.pdbx_seq_one_letter_code
_entity_poly.pdbx_strand_id
1 'polypeptide(L)'
;MRNFALILDVRRALWRGVASLAVVLGMSMTWPDVVRADEWGCQVMLCLSNPGGSEQYTECEPPIERLWAALRHGDPFPSCDFGTGGTQVGSATNTFASVGYCREDLLVWGGPEQSELLCRATGAINVTFGNQLYTRVWWGVDGQGPTITEFYGEGSTQLAYDPAKSAAYFLQQVDRLGRENR
;
A
#
# COMPACT_ATOMS: atom_id res chain seq x y z
N MET A 1 -27.10 -37.57 -64.04
CA MET A 1 -27.50 -36.49 -63.10
C MET A 1 -27.56 -36.90 -61.62
N ARG A 2 -27.23 -38.15 -61.23
CA ARG A 2 -27.35 -38.64 -59.83
C ARG A 2 -26.07 -38.58 -58.98
N ASN A 3 -24.92 -38.31 -59.61
CA ASN A 3 -23.61 -38.33 -58.94
C ASN A 3 -23.17 -36.96 -58.38
N PHE A 4 -23.69 -35.85 -58.90
CA PHE A 4 -23.32 -34.49 -58.43
C PHE A 4 -23.96 -34.13 -57.08
N ALA A 5 -25.17 -34.62 -56.80
CA ALA A 5 -25.90 -34.35 -55.56
C ALA A 5 -25.22 -35.04 -54.35
N LEU A 6 -24.78 -36.30 -54.52
CA LEU A 6 -24.06 -37.05 -53.47
C LEU A 6 -22.72 -36.40 -53.09
N ILE A 7 -21.99 -35.82 -54.04
CA ILE A 7 -20.70 -35.16 -53.79
C ILE A 7 -20.88 -33.84 -53.02
N LEU A 8 -21.96 -33.09 -53.29
CA LEU A 8 -22.28 -31.87 -52.55
C LEU A 8 -22.75 -32.16 -51.12
N ASP A 9 -23.52 -33.22 -50.88
CA ASP A 9 -23.96 -33.60 -49.53
C ASP A 9 -22.83 -34.14 -48.66
N VAL A 10 -21.92 -34.94 -49.22
CA VAL A 10 -20.72 -35.41 -48.51
C VAL A 10 -19.80 -34.23 -48.17
N ARG A 11 -19.60 -33.27 -49.10
CA ARG A 11 -18.83 -32.05 -48.83
C ARG A 11 -19.48 -31.18 -47.76
N ARG A 12 -20.81 -31.02 -47.72
CA ARG A 12 -21.52 -30.26 -46.69
C ARG A 12 -21.48 -30.93 -45.32
N ALA A 13 -21.61 -32.26 -45.26
CA ALA A 13 -21.53 -33.01 -44.01
C ALA A 13 -20.12 -32.95 -43.41
N LEU A 14 -19.08 -33.09 -44.26
CA LEU A 14 -17.68 -32.93 -43.84
C LEU A 14 -17.35 -31.50 -43.41
N TRP A 15 -17.84 -30.47 -44.13
CA TRP A 15 -17.66 -29.08 -43.71
C TRP A 15 -18.36 -28.74 -42.40
N ARG A 16 -19.56 -29.29 -42.17
CA ARG A 16 -20.29 -29.12 -40.90
C ARG A 16 -19.57 -29.81 -39.74
N GLY A 17 -19.03 -31.02 -39.95
CA GLY A 17 -18.24 -31.73 -38.93
C GLY A 17 -16.94 -31.01 -38.56
N VAL A 18 -16.22 -30.48 -39.55
CA VAL A 18 -14.97 -29.71 -39.33
C VAL A 18 -15.25 -28.37 -38.65
N ALA A 19 -16.33 -27.67 -39.04
CA ALA A 19 -16.72 -26.41 -38.39
C ALA A 19 -17.14 -26.61 -36.92
N SER A 20 -17.84 -27.70 -36.60
CA SER A 20 -18.24 -28.01 -35.21
C SER A 20 -17.05 -28.36 -34.31
N LEU A 21 -16.04 -29.09 -34.82
CA LEU A 21 -14.84 -29.41 -34.04
C LEU A 21 -13.96 -28.18 -33.78
N ALA A 22 -13.88 -27.26 -34.76
CA ALA A 22 -13.12 -26.02 -34.61
C ALA A 22 -13.76 -25.03 -33.61
N VAL A 23 -15.09 -24.99 -33.51
CA VAL A 23 -15.79 -24.15 -32.53
C VAL A 23 -15.61 -24.65 -31.09
N VAL A 24 -15.63 -25.98 -30.88
CA VAL A 24 -15.45 -26.56 -29.54
C VAL A 24 -13.99 -26.44 -29.04
N LEU A 25 -13.00 -26.51 -29.94
CA LEU A 25 -11.59 -26.31 -29.59
C LEU A 25 -11.22 -24.82 -29.44
N GLY A 26 -11.82 -23.91 -30.21
CA GLY A 26 -11.55 -22.47 -30.14
C GLY A 26 -12.09 -21.77 -28.88
N MET A 27 -13.06 -22.36 -28.18
CA MET A 27 -13.67 -21.78 -26.97
C MET A 27 -12.91 -22.09 -25.66
N SER A 28 -11.78 -22.80 -25.72
CA SER A 28 -11.12 -23.34 -24.53
C SER A 28 -9.89 -22.55 -24.02
N MET A 29 -9.50 -21.44 -24.65
CA MET A 29 -8.22 -20.75 -24.33
C MET A 29 -8.30 -19.23 -24.16
N THR A 30 -9.44 -18.68 -23.72
CA THR A 30 -9.46 -17.30 -23.21
C THR A 30 -10.15 -17.28 -21.86
N TRP A 31 -9.47 -17.84 -20.86
CA TRP A 31 -9.76 -17.47 -19.50
C TRP A 31 -9.20 -16.04 -19.38
N PRO A 32 -10.03 -15.00 -19.18
CA PRO A 32 -9.47 -13.75 -18.72
C PRO A 32 -8.68 -14.10 -17.45
N ASP A 33 -7.41 -13.72 -17.41
CA ASP A 33 -6.68 -13.61 -16.15
C ASP A 33 -7.57 -12.74 -15.27
N VAL A 34 -8.31 -13.38 -14.36
CA VAL A 34 -8.91 -12.66 -13.25
C VAL A 34 -7.69 -12.22 -12.48
N VAL A 35 -7.28 -10.96 -12.69
CA VAL A 35 -6.34 -10.27 -11.81
C VAL A 35 -7.00 -10.31 -10.43
N ARG A 36 -6.69 -11.36 -9.69
CA ARG A 36 -7.08 -11.51 -8.30
C ARG A 36 -6.41 -10.31 -7.63
N ALA A 37 -7.22 -9.44 -7.03
CA ALA A 37 -6.67 -8.45 -6.11
C ALA A 37 -5.71 -9.21 -5.20
N ASP A 38 -4.48 -8.75 -5.17
CA ASP A 38 -3.46 -9.35 -4.35
C ASP A 38 -3.96 -9.34 -2.89
N GLU A 39 -4.33 -10.52 -2.39
CA GLU A 39 -5.02 -10.63 -1.10
C GLU A 39 -4.15 -10.09 0.04
N TRP A 40 -2.82 -10.15 -0.11
CA TRP A 40 -1.91 -9.67 0.93
C TRP A 40 -1.81 -8.13 0.97
N GLY A 41 -1.90 -7.43 -0.16
CA GLY A 41 -1.93 -5.97 -0.18
C GLY A 41 -3.16 -5.38 0.48
N CYS A 42 -4.32 -6.02 0.30
CA CYS A 42 -5.55 -5.62 1.00
C CYS A 42 -5.50 -6.00 2.49
N GLN A 43 -4.91 -7.14 2.86
CA GLN A 43 -4.63 -7.47 4.26
C GLN A 43 -3.72 -6.43 4.92
N VAL A 44 -2.62 -6.05 4.26
CA VAL A 44 -1.70 -5.01 4.73
C VAL A 44 -2.46 -3.71 4.98
N MET A 45 -3.26 -3.25 4.01
CA MET A 45 -3.99 -2.00 4.14
C MET A 45 -5.01 -2.05 5.29
N LEU A 46 -5.71 -3.17 5.48
CA LEU A 46 -6.62 -3.37 6.60
C LEU A 46 -5.87 -3.30 7.94
N CYS A 47 -4.73 -3.98 8.04
CA CYS A 47 -3.93 -4.01 9.27
C CYS A 47 -3.30 -2.64 9.59
N LEU A 48 -2.78 -1.92 8.58
CA LEU A 48 -2.28 -0.55 8.76
C LEU A 48 -3.37 0.45 9.15
N SER A 49 -4.64 0.14 8.87
CA SER A 49 -5.79 0.95 9.28
C SER A 49 -6.14 0.77 10.76
N ASN A 50 -5.56 -0.21 11.46
CA ASN A 50 -5.90 -0.48 12.85
C ASN A 50 -5.40 0.64 13.80
N PRO A 51 -6.28 1.34 14.54
CA PRO A 51 -5.89 2.40 15.47
C PRO A 51 -4.97 1.94 16.60
N GLY A 52 -5.06 0.67 17.02
CA GLY A 52 -4.25 0.11 18.09
C GLY A 52 -2.85 -0.35 17.67
N GLY A 53 -2.51 -0.23 16.38
CA GLY A 53 -1.21 -0.61 15.82
C GLY A 53 -1.33 -1.66 14.73
N SER A 54 -0.41 -1.61 13.77
CA SER A 54 -0.42 -2.47 12.58
C SER A 54 -0.37 -3.97 12.91
N GLU A 55 0.21 -4.35 14.04
CA GLU A 55 0.42 -5.76 14.46
C GLU A 55 -0.32 -6.09 15.77
N GLN A 56 -1.31 -5.30 16.18
CA GLN A 56 -2.05 -5.57 17.43
C GLN A 56 -2.78 -6.92 17.42
N TYR A 57 -3.26 -7.34 16.25
CA TYR A 57 -3.95 -8.62 16.05
C TYR A 57 -2.99 -9.62 15.42
N THR A 58 -3.04 -10.87 15.88
CA THR A 58 -2.17 -11.95 15.41
C THR A 58 -2.30 -12.24 13.92
N GLU A 59 -3.49 -12.03 13.35
CA GLU A 59 -3.76 -12.16 11.91
C GLU A 59 -3.04 -11.08 11.09
N CYS A 60 -2.67 -9.97 11.72
CA CYS A 60 -1.95 -8.88 11.10
C CYS A 60 -0.43 -9.00 11.21
N GLU A 61 0.11 -9.86 12.08
CA GLU A 61 1.57 -10.06 12.17
C GLU A 61 2.15 -10.56 10.83
N PRO A 62 1.69 -11.68 10.21
CA PRO A 62 2.32 -12.17 8.97
C PRO A 62 2.28 -11.19 7.78
N PRO A 63 1.15 -10.53 7.43
CA PRO A 63 1.13 -9.60 6.30
C PRO A 63 1.97 -8.35 6.56
N ILE A 64 2.05 -7.87 7.80
CA ILE A 64 2.83 -6.68 8.15
C ILE A 64 4.32 -6.99 8.25
N GLU A 65 4.73 -8.13 8.78
CA GLU A 65 6.12 -8.58 8.72
C GLU A 65 6.60 -8.73 7.26
N ARG A 66 5.74 -9.29 6.39
CA ARG A 66 6.00 -9.37 4.95
C ARG A 66 6.16 -7.98 4.33
N LEU A 67 5.32 -7.02 4.70
CA LEU A 67 5.45 -5.63 4.25
C LEU A 67 6.82 -5.05 4.66
N TRP A 68 7.23 -5.19 5.91
CA TRP A 68 8.52 -4.67 6.37
C TRP A 68 9.70 -5.35 5.69
N ALA A 69 9.60 -6.65 5.42
CA ALA A 69 10.59 -7.35 4.60
C ALA A 69 10.67 -6.75 3.20
N ALA A 70 9.54 -6.60 2.50
CA ALA A 70 9.49 -6.03 1.15
C ALA A 70 10.09 -4.61 1.10
N LEU A 71 9.67 -3.72 2.00
CA LEU A 71 10.17 -2.35 2.04
C LEU A 71 11.67 -2.25 2.33
N ARG A 72 12.22 -3.14 3.18
CA ARG A 72 13.68 -3.22 3.43
C ARG A 72 14.48 -3.69 2.22
N HIS A 73 13.89 -4.49 1.34
CA HIS A 73 14.51 -4.91 0.08
C HIS A 73 14.36 -3.86 -1.05
N GLY A 74 13.62 -2.78 -0.81
CA GLY A 74 13.32 -1.77 -1.81
C GLY A 74 12.19 -2.17 -2.77
N ASP A 75 11.41 -3.20 -2.42
CA ASP A 75 10.23 -3.59 -3.19
C ASP A 75 9.17 -2.49 -3.14
N PRO A 76 8.34 -2.35 -4.20
CA PRO A 76 7.23 -1.41 -4.19
C PRO A 76 6.21 -1.74 -3.09
N PHE A 77 5.56 -0.70 -2.57
CA PHE A 77 4.45 -0.86 -1.64
C PHE A 77 3.31 -1.66 -2.31
N PRO A 78 2.66 -2.62 -1.62
CA PRO A 78 1.59 -3.43 -2.21
C PRO A 78 0.45 -2.58 -2.76
N SER A 79 -0.11 -3.01 -3.89
CA SER A 79 -1.38 -2.48 -4.37
C SER A 79 -2.55 -3.24 -3.73
N CYS A 80 -3.63 -2.52 -3.45
CA CYS A 80 -4.93 -3.10 -3.15
C CYS A 80 -5.99 -2.38 -3.97
N ASP A 81 -6.83 -3.13 -4.68
CA ASP A 81 -7.93 -2.57 -5.48
C ASP A 81 -9.26 -2.74 -4.75
N PHE A 82 -9.61 -1.76 -3.90
CA PHE A 82 -10.94 -1.62 -3.32
C PHE A 82 -11.88 -0.92 -4.33
N GLY A 83 -12.18 -1.59 -5.45
CA GLY A 83 -12.73 -0.92 -6.63
C GLY A 83 -14.18 -1.22 -7.02
N THR A 84 -14.83 -2.28 -6.51
CA THR A 84 -16.11 -2.75 -7.09
C THR A 84 -17.34 -2.66 -6.18
N GLY A 85 -17.21 -2.11 -4.97
CA GLY A 85 -18.21 -2.23 -3.89
C GLY A 85 -18.66 -0.93 -3.19
N GLY A 86 -18.69 0.21 -3.87
CA GLY A 86 -19.59 1.32 -3.52
C GLY A 86 -19.38 2.12 -2.23
N THR A 87 -18.29 1.93 -1.45
CA THR A 87 -18.00 2.77 -0.28
C THR A 87 -16.50 3.12 -0.26
N GLN A 88 -16.22 4.43 -0.20
CA GLN A 88 -14.90 5.11 -0.14
C GLN A 88 -13.67 4.31 -0.58
N VAL A 89 -13.08 4.71 -1.71
CA VAL A 89 -11.74 4.25 -2.12
C VAL A 89 -10.73 4.65 -1.05
N GLY A 90 -10.17 3.65 -0.37
CA GLY A 90 -9.03 3.84 0.49
C GLY A 90 -7.74 3.62 -0.28
N SER A 91 -6.67 4.29 0.13
CA SER A 91 -5.33 4.11 -0.43
C SER A 91 -4.28 4.17 0.68
N ALA A 92 -3.14 3.54 0.46
CA ALA A 92 -1.99 3.63 1.35
C ALA A 92 -0.73 3.98 0.55
N THR A 93 0.08 4.90 1.06
CA THR A 93 1.32 5.35 0.40
C THR A 93 2.48 5.36 1.38
N ASN A 94 3.58 4.71 1.00
CA ASN A 94 4.84 4.76 1.74
C ASN A 94 5.66 5.99 1.30
N THR A 95 6.11 6.78 2.27
CA THR A 95 7.02 7.93 2.07
C THR A 95 8.28 7.69 2.90
N PHE A 96 9.46 7.70 2.28
CA PHE A 96 10.71 7.63 3.02
C PHE A 96 10.88 8.86 3.90
N ALA A 97 11.32 8.63 5.12
CA ALA A 97 11.49 9.69 6.10
C ALA A 97 12.78 10.47 5.81
N SER A 98 12.76 11.76 6.14
CA SER A 98 13.91 12.65 6.04
C SER A 98 13.67 13.85 6.94
N VAL A 99 14.63 14.77 7.02
CA VAL A 99 14.40 16.07 7.66
C VAL A 99 13.19 16.83 7.06
N GLY A 100 12.88 16.58 5.79
CA GLY A 100 11.73 17.18 5.10
C GLY A 100 10.41 16.40 5.25
N TYR A 101 10.41 15.28 5.98
CA TYR A 101 9.20 14.51 6.32
C TYR A 101 9.48 13.62 7.53
N CYS A 102 9.23 14.14 8.73
CA CYS A 102 9.48 13.42 9.99
C CYS A 102 8.48 13.82 11.08
N ARG A 103 8.25 12.91 12.04
CA ARG A 103 7.55 13.25 13.28
C ARG A 103 8.48 14.03 14.21
N GLU A 104 7.93 15.02 14.92
CA GLU A 104 8.72 15.94 15.74
C GLU A 104 9.55 15.24 16.82
N ASP A 105 9.01 14.22 17.49
CA ASP A 105 9.72 13.45 18.53
C ASP A 105 10.74 12.43 17.96
N LEU A 106 10.76 12.25 16.64
CA LEU A 106 11.73 11.40 15.94
C LEU A 106 12.86 12.21 15.29
N LEU A 107 12.80 13.54 15.35
CA LEU A 107 13.88 14.42 14.91
C LEU A 107 15.03 14.39 15.92
N VAL A 108 16.24 14.14 15.44
CA VAL A 108 17.44 14.11 16.28
C VAL A 108 18.65 14.74 15.61
N TRP A 109 19.50 15.36 16.42
CA TRP A 109 20.84 15.75 15.98
C TRP A 109 21.74 14.52 15.89
N GLY A 110 22.45 14.40 14.78
CA GLY A 110 23.33 13.28 14.46
C GLY A 110 24.34 13.64 13.38
N GLY A 111 24.86 12.61 12.71
CA GLY A 111 26.00 12.75 11.80
C GLY A 111 27.35 12.80 12.54
N PRO A 112 28.48 12.89 11.83
CA PRO A 112 29.82 12.78 12.41
C PRO A 112 30.13 13.80 13.51
N GLU A 113 29.50 14.98 13.43
CA GLU A 113 29.72 16.10 14.36
C GLU A 113 28.48 16.47 15.17
N GLN A 114 27.41 15.65 15.15
CA GLN A 114 26.10 15.99 15.74
C GLN A 114 25.52 17.33 15.24
N SER A 115 25.85 17.71 14.01
CA SER A 115 25.44 18.96 13.38
C SER A 115 24.35 18.78 12.31
N GLU A 116 23.92 17.55 12.06
CA GLU A 116 22.88 17.23 11.09
C GLU A 116 21.58 16.85 11.79
N LEU A 117 20.46 17.38 11.32
CA LEU A 117 19.13 17.00 11.79
C LEU A 117 18.63 15.79 10.97
N LEU A 118 18.43 14.67 11.64
CA LEU A 118 18.04 13.38 11.06
C LEU A 118 16.65 12.97 11.56
N CYS A 119 16.02 12.03 10.85
CA CYS A 119 14.80 11.36 11.31
C CYS A 119 15.14 9.94 11.76
N ARG A 120 14.66 9.53 12.94
CA ARG A 120 14.86 8.16 13.47
C ARG A 120 14.01 7.09 12.80
N ALA A 121 13.00 7.47 12.01
CA ALA A 121 12.20 6.53 11.24
C ALA A 121 12.85 6.27 9.87
N THR A 122 12.61 5.09 9.31
CA THR A 122 12.94 4.80 7.91
C THR A 122 11.91 5.42 6.96
N GLY A 123 10.63 5.41 7.35
CA GLY A 123 9.54 5.97 6.55
C GLY A 123 8.25 6.08 7.32
N ALA A 124 7.22 6.58 6.64
CA ALA A 124 5.85 6.57 7.12
C ALA A 124 4.91 6.11 6.02
N ILE A 125 3.91 5.31 6.40
CA ILE A 125 2.82 4.91 5.52
C ILE A 125 1.58 5.68 5.91
N ASN A 126 1.03 6.45 4.97
CA ASN A 126 -0.22 7.17 5.16
C ASN A 126 -1.36 6.35 4.56
N VAL A 127 -2.32 5.92 5.38
CA VAL A 127 -3.58 5.34 4.92
C VAL A 127 -4.62 6.44 4.86
N THR A 128 -5.29 6.57 3.73
CA THR A 128 -6.34 7.57 3.51
C THR A 128 -7.63 6.92 3.04
N PHE A 129 -8.77 7.49 3.44
CA PHE A 129 -10.08 7.15 2.90
C PHE A 129 -10.72 8.44 2.39
N GLY A 130 -11.16 8.46 1.13
CA GLY A 130 -11.77 9.66 0.54
C GLY A 130 -10.87 10.90 0.61
N ASN A 131 -9.55 10.72 0.45
CA ASN A 131 -8.53 11.77 0.55
C ASN A 131 -8.35 12.38 1.96
N GLN A 132 -8.90 11.75 2.99
CA GLN A 132 -8.67 12.10 4.38
C GLN A 132 -7.68 11.12 5.02
N LEU A 133 -6.67 11.63 5.73
CA LEU A 133 -5.73 10.81 6.49
C LEU A 133 -6.49 10.07 7.60
N TYR A 134 -6.33 8.75 7.63
CA TYR A 134 -7.00 7.88 8.60
C TYR A 134 -6.00 7.31 9.60
N THR A 135 -4.90 6.73 9.13
CA THR A 135 -3.76 6.36 9.96
C THR A 135 -2.46 6.79 9.30
N ARG A 136 -1.46 7.09 10.13
CA ARG A 136 -0.05 7.19 9.70
C ARG A 136 0.78 6.22 10.53
N VAL A 137 1.50 5.34 9.87
CA VAL A 137 2.38 4.36 10.52
C VAL A 137 3.82 4.71 10.21
N TRP A 138 4.54 5.27 11.18
CA TRP A 138 5.99 5.41 11.12
C TRP A 138 6.63 4.05 11.33
N TRP A 139 7.60 3.67 10.49
CA TRP A 139 8.22 2.34 10.51
C TRP A 139 9.74 2.42 10.48
N GLY A 140 10.37 1.39 11.04
CA GLY A 140 11.83 1.34 11.20
C GLY A 140 12.31 2.47 12.11
N VAL A 141 11.70 2.60 13.29
CA VAL A 141 11.99 3.65 14.27
C VAL A 141 13.11 3.18 15.20
N ASP A 142 14.27 3.85 15.13
CA ASP A 142 15.41 3.52 15.98
C ASP A 142 15.07 3.63 17.48
N GLY A 143 15.24 2.55 18.23
CA GLY A 143 15.21 2.55 19.70
C GLY A 143 13.82 2.61 20.37
N GLN A 144 12.72 2.74 19.62
CA GLN A 144 11.36 2.88 20.19
C GLN A 144 10.37 1.76 19.81
N GLY A 145 10.75 0.83 18.95
CA GLY A 145 9.90 -0.29 18.51
C GLY A 145 9.84 -0.38 16.98
N PRO A 146 9.17 -1.41 16.41
CA PRO A 146 9.12 -1.58 14.96
C PRO A 146 8.34 -0.44 14.27
N THR A 147 7.29 0.08 14.92
CA THR A 147 6.39 1.09 14.36
C THR A 147 5.79 2.04 15.41
N ILE A 148 5.37 3.22 14.96
CA ILE A 148 4.51 4.15 15.72
C ILE A 148 3.27 4.45 14.88
N THR A 149 2.08 4.18 15.43
CA THR A 149 0.80 4.39 14.74
C THR A 149 0.11 5.65 15.26
N GLU A 150 -0.18 6.57 14.35
CA GLU A 150 -1.00 7.76 14.56
C GLU A 150 -2.38 7.49 13.94
N PHE A 151 -3.46 7.69 14.72
CA PHE A 151 -4.83 7.49 14.25
C PHE A 151 -5.58 8.82 14.17
N TYR A 152 -6.29 9.05 13.06
CA TYR A 152 -6.98 10.30 12.71
C TYR A 152 -8.45 10.08 12.32
N GLY A 153 -8.97 8.87 12.45
CA GLY A 153 -10.37 8.56 12.17
C GLY A 153 -11.33 9.13 13.23
N GLU A 154 -12.61 8.84 13.05
CA GLU A 154 -13.67 9.26 13.96
C GLU A 154 -13.37 8.85 15.41
N GLY A 155 -13.58 9.77 16.35
CA GLY A 155 -13.30 9.55 17.77
C GLY A 155 -11.84 9.75 18.19
N SER A 156 -10.92 10.01 17.26
CA SER A 156 -9.53 10.34 17.62
C SER A 156 -9.41 11.73 18.24
N THR A 157 -8.57 11.84 19.28
CA THR A 157 -8.12 13.14 19.84
C THR A 157 -6.79 13.60 19.25
N GLN A 158 -6.18 12.82 18.35
CA GLN A 158 -4.90 13.14 17.74
C GLN A 158 -5.03 14.37 16.85
N LEU A 159 -4.20 15.39 17.10
CA LEU A 159 -4.15 16.56 16.24
C LEU A 159 -3.39 16.24 14.96
N ALA A 160 -4.04 16.48 13.81
CA ALA A 160 -3.39 16.37 12.51
C ALA A 160 -2.28 17.43 12.36
N TYR A 161 -1.13 17.00 11.86
CA TYR A 161 0.01 17.86 11.55
C TYR A 161 0.64 17.44 10.23
N ASP A 162 1.41 18.36 9.66
CA ASP A 162 2.20 18.16 8.44
C ASP A 162 3.65 17.81 8.80
N PRO A 163 4.10 16.55 8.61
CA PRO A 163 5.47 16.14 8.90
C PRO A 163 6.53 16.91 8.12
N ALA A 164 6.16 17.56 7.01
CA ALA A 164 7.09 18.37 6.24
C ALA A 164 7.45 19.70 6.93
N LYS A 165 6.69 20.09 7.97
CA LYS A 165 6.94 21.32 8.74
C LYS A 165 7.63 21.05 10.07
N SER A 166 7.70 19.80 10.52
CA SER A 166 8.17 19.44 11.85
C SER A 166 9.61 19.89 12.11
N ALA A 167 10.53 19.78 11.14
CA ALA A 167 11.90 20.26 11.32
C ALA A 167 11.99 21.77 11.54
N ALA A 168 11.20 22.56 10.81
CA ALA A 168 11.18 24.01 11.00
C ALA A 168 10.65 24.39 12.39
N TYR A 169 9.60 23.72 12.87
CA TYR A 169 9.07 23.94 14.22
C TYR A 169 10.04 23.53 15.32
N PHE A 170 10.70 22.39 15.15
CA PHE A 170 11.73 21.92 16.09
C PHE A 170 12.86 22.94 16.25
N LEU A 171 13.41 23.46 15.14
CA LEU A 171 14.48 24.47 15.17
C LEU A 171 14.02 25.78 15.83
N GLN A 172 12.78 26.23 15.55
CA GLN A 172 12.22 27.42 16.20
C GLN A 172 12.10 27.28 17.72
N GLN A 173 11.73 26.09 18.21
CA GLN A 173 11.66 25.81 19.64
C GLN A 173 13.05 25.82 20.30
N VAL A 174 14.04 25.19 19.67
CA VAL A 174 15.43 25.18 20.15
C VAL A 174 15.99 26.60 20.24
N ASP A 175 15.79 27.43 19.21
CA ASP A 175 16.22 28.83 19.21
C ASP A 175 15.57 29.65 20.32
N ARG A 176 14.27 29.40 20.57
CA ARG A 176 13.52 30.09 21.61
C ARG A 176 14.06 29.74 23.00
N LEU A 177 14.27 28.45 23.27
CA LEU A 177 14.85 27.98 24.54
C LEU A 177 16.28 28.51 24.72
N GLY A 178 17.06 28.61 23.65
CA GLY A 178 18.40 29.21 23.69
C GLY A 178 18.39 30.70 24.03
N ARG A 179 17.34 31.44 23.63
CA ARG A 179 17.15 32.85 24.00
C ARG A 179 16.64 33.03 25.42
N GLU A 180 15.73 32.17 25.88
CA GLU A 180 15.17 32.24 27.23
C GLU A 180 16.22 31.90 28.32
N ASN A 181 17.24 31.10 27.98
CA ASN A 181 18.32 30.71 28.88
C ASN A 181 19.56 31.62 28.84
N ARG A 182 19.53 32.75 28.12
CA ARG A 182 20.63 33.73 28.02
C ARG A 182 20.25 35.02 28.76
#